data_AF-A0A7V2K002-F1
#
_entry.id   AF-A0A7V2K002-F1
#
_cell.length_a   1.000
_cell.length_b   1.000
_cell.length_c   1.000
_cell.angle_alpha   90.00
_cell.angle_beta   90.00
_cell.angle_gamma   90.00
#
_symmetry.space_group_name_H-M   'P 1'
#
loop_
_entity.id
_entity.type
_entity.pdbx_description
1 polymer ?
#
loop_
_entity_poly.entity_id
_entity_poly.type
_entity_poly.pdbx_seq_one_letter_code
_entity_poly.pdbx_strand_id
1 'polypeptide(L)'
;MPKKKQEKETELDKDIEEINDHVEKLEEEIENLKEEVSSYKDRWLRSAAEFENFRRRNEKDRIDWIKNANKSLITDLINVYEHLEMAMESANTDQVPENFRKGIVMVHDELKSLLERYGLRRIEAIGQEFDPQYHEAIAHIEKEGFDDNIVCDCIQNGYILNDKVLRHARVAVAKVPEEASQNDGDNVEINSHKKKKNKKVDKTFKKKNEQGDKQ
;
A
#
# COMPACT_ATOMS: atom_id res chain seq x y z
N MET A 1 -1.41 -99.68 29.97
CA MET A 1 -2.35 -98.69 29.40
C MET A 1 -1.83 -97.23 29.49
N PRO A 2 -0.66 -96.86 28.91
CA PRO A 2 -0.18 -95.46 28.95
C PRO A 2 -0.58 -94.61 27.73
N LYS A 3 -0.94 -95.22 26.59
CA LYS A 3 -1.12 -94.51 25.30
C LYS A 3 -2.25 -93.46 25.29
N LYS A 4 -3.33 -93.70 26.05
CA LYS A 4 -4.51 -92.82 26.09
C LYS A 4 -4.33 -91.50 26.84
N LYS A 5 -3.25 -91.34 27.62
CA LYS A 5 -2.92 -90.09 28.34
C LYS A 5 -2.03 -89.17 27.50
N GLN A 6 -1.06 -89.74 26.78
CA GLN A 6 -0.17 -89.02 25.86
C GLN A 6 -0.91 -88.49 24.62
N GLU A 7 -1.93 -89.20 24.13
CA GLU A 7 -2.78 -88.73 23.01
C GLU A 7 -3.66 -87.51 23.41
N LYS A 8 -4.07 -87.40 24.67
CA LYS A 8 -4.85 -86.25 25.16
C LYS A 8 -4.03 -85.02 25.48
N GLU A 9 -2.79 -85.18 25.96
CA GLU A 9 -1.84 -84.06 26.13
C GLU A 9 -1.43 -83.47 24.78
N THR A 10 -1.24 -84.31 23.75
CA THR A 10 -0.87 -83.86 22.39
C THR A 10 -2.02 -83.25 21.58
N GLU A 11 -3.28 -83.55 21.89
CA GLU A 11 -4.45 -82.81 21.35
C GLU A 11 -4.60 -81.45 22.03
N LEU A 12 -4.43 -81.37 23.36
CA LEU A 12 -4.54 -80.11 24.10
C LEU A 12 -3.45 -79.10 23.72
N ASP A 13 -2.23 -79.57 23.47
CA ASP A 13 -1.11 -78.72 23.04
C ASP A 13 -1.34 -78.13 21.63
N LYS A 14 -2.00 -78.87 20.73
CA LYS A 14 -2.37 -78.38 19.39
C LYS A 14 -3.50 -77.35 19.43
N ASP A 15 -4.49 -77.57 20.28
CA ASP A 15 -5.58 -76.59 20.48
C ASP A 15 -5.03 -75.28 21.06
N ILE A 16 -4.01 -75.35 21.93
CA ILE A 16 -3.33 -74.16 22.49
C ILE A 16 -2.49 -73.44 21.42
N GLU A 17 -1.79 -74.16 20.54
CA GLU A 17 -1.07 -73.57 19.40
C GLU A 17 -2.04 -72.87 18.42
N GLU A 18 -3.17 -73.49 18.05
CA GLU A 18 -4.16 -72.85 17.17
C GLU A 18 -4.80 -71.61 17.78
N ILE A 19 -5.04 -71.61 19.10
CA ILE A 19 -5.55 -70.44 19.83
C ILE A 19 -4.52 -69.31 19.83
N ASN A 20 -3.24 -69.62 20.07
CA ASN A 20 -2.17 -68.62 20.05
C ASN A 20 -1.97 -68.01 18.66
N ASP A 21 -1.98 -68.82 17.60
CA ASP A 21 -1.93 -68.35 16.21
C ASP A 21 -3.13 -67.44 15.86
N HIS A 22 -4.31 -67.71 16.44
CA HIS A 22 -5.50 -66.88 16.23
C HIS A 22 -5.43 -65.57 17.02
N VAL A 23 -4.90 -65.61 18.25
CA VAL A 23 -4.65 -64.42 19.07
C VAL A 23 -3.62 -63.51 18.40
N GLU A 24 -2.53 -64.05 17.87
CA GLU A 24 -1.48 -63.27 17.19
C GLU A 24 -2.03 -62.57 15.93
N LYS A 25 -2.86 -63.26 15.13
CA LYS A 25 -3.55 -62.65 13.97
C LYS A 25 -4.52 -61.53 14.38
N LEU A 26 -5.27 -61.72 15.47
CA LEU A 26 -6.17 -60.69 15.99
C LEU A 26 -5.41 -59.49 16.55
N GLU A 27 -4.25 -59.71 17.17
CA GLU A 27 -3.36 -58.64 17.65
C GLU A 27 -2.77 -57.83 16.49
N GLU A 28 -2.33 -58.49 15.41
CA GLU A 28 -1.90 -57.82 14.17
C GLU A 28 -3.04 -57.01 13.53
N GLU A 29 -4.25 -57.56 13.46
CA GLU A 29 -5.41 -56.87 12.90
C GLU A 29 -5.81 -55.65 13.75
N ILE A 30 -5.76 -55.78 15.07
CA ILE A 30 -5.99 -54.67 16.01
C ILE A 30 -4.95 -53.57 15.81
N GLU A 31 -3.69 -53.92 15.61
CA GLU A 31 -2.63 -52.92 15.42
C GLU A 31 -2.78 -52.19 14.07
N ASN A 32 -3.06 -52.93 12.99
CA ASN A 32 -3.38 -52.34 11.68
C ASN A 32 -4.58 -51.39 11.76
N LEU A 33 -5.66 -51.79 12.44
CA LEU A 33 -6.84 -50.95 12.64
C LEU A 33 -6.53 -49.69 13.45
N LYS A 34 -5.67 -49.77 14.47
CA LYS A 34 -5.23 -48.58 15.24
C LYS A 34 -4.40 -47.64 14.37
N GLU A 35 -3.50 -48.15 13.55
CA GLU A 35 -2.71 -47.34 12.61
C GLU A 35 -3.61 -46.65 11.59
N GLU A 36 -4.58 -47.37 11.03
CA GLU A 36 -5.58 -46.79 10.13
C GLU A 36 -6.37 -45.67 10.82
N VAL A 37 -6.91 -45.92 12.02
CA VAL A 37 -7.65 -44.92 12.81
C VAL A 37 -6.78 -43.70 13.11
N SER A 38 -5.52 -43.90 13.46
CA SER A 38 -4.54 -42.83 13.68
C SER A 38 -4.36 -42.00 12.41
N SER A 39 -4.17 -42.66 11.26
CA SER A 39 -4.00 -41.99 9.96
C SER A 39 -5.24 -41.18 9.55
N TYR A 40 -6.45 -41.73 9.77
CA TYR A 40 -7.71 -41.04 9.49
C TYR A 40 -7.91 -39.84 10.41
N LYS A 41 -7.56 -39.98 11.69
CA LYS A 41 -7.64 -38.88 12.66
C LYS A 41 -6.69 -37.74 12.29
N ASP A 42 -5.49 -38.06 11.85
CA ASP A 42 -4.49 -37.07 11.43
C ASP A 42 -4.93 -36.35 10.14
N ARG A 43 -5.45 -37.10 9.16
CA ARG A 43 -6.06 -36.54 7.95
C ARG A 43 -7.25 -35.65 8.28
N TRP A 44 -8.13 -36.09 9.19
CA TRP A 44 -9.30 -35.32 9.60
C TRP A 44 -8.91 -34.03 10.31
N LEU A 45 -7.94 -34.06 11.23
CA LEU A 45 -7.42 -32.87 11.91
C LEU A 45 -6.83 -31.88 10.90
N ARG A 46 -6.05 -32.35 9.93
CA ARG A 46 -5.49 -31.50 8.87
C ARG A 46 -6.59 -30.88 8.01
N SER A 47 -7.56 -31.67 7.55
CA SER A 47 -8.69 -31.15 6.77
C SER A 47 -9.55 -30.17 7.57
N ALA A 48 -9.74 -30.39 8.87
CA ALA A 48 -10.45 -29.46 9.74
C ALA A 48 -9.70 -28.12 9.85
N ALA A 49 -8.38 -28.15 10.01
CA ALA A 49 -7.54 -26.95 10.04
C ALA A 49 -7.55 -26.21 8.69
N GLU A 50 -7.49 -26.93 7.57
CA GLU A 50 -7.62 -26.34 6.23
C GLU A 50 -8.99 -25.67 6.04
N PHE A 51 -10.07 -26.30 6.52
CA PHE A 51 -11.42 -25.75 6.44
C PHE A 51 -11.57 -24.48 7.29
N GLU A 52 -11.00 -24.44 8.49
CA GLU A 52 -11.03 -23.25 9.33
C GLU A 52 -10.25 -22.09 8.70
N ASN A 53 -9.07 -22.37 8.13
CA ASN A 53 -8.29 -21.40 7.36
C ASN A 53 -9.05 -20.88 6.14
N PHE A 54 -9.70 -21.76 5.39
CA PHE A 54 -10.53 -21.41 4.24
C PHE A 54 -11.72 -20.54 4.65
N ARG A 55 -12.43 -20.89 5.74
CA ARG A 55 -13.54 -20.10 6.27
C ARG A 55 -13.09 -18.69 6.66
N ARG A 56 -11.96 -18.56 7.37
CA ARG A 56 -11.39 -17.27 7.76
C ARG A 56 -10.98 -16.44 6.54
N ARG A 57 -10.44 -17.08 5.48
CA ARG A 57 -10.10 -16.41 4.21
C ARG A 57 -11.35 -15.91 3.49
N ASN A 58 -12.35 -16.78 3.31
CA ASN A 58 -13.59 -16.43 2.63
C ASN A 58 -14.33 -15.28 3.32
N GLU A 59 -14.33 -15.22 4.65
CA GLU A 59 -14.96 -14.12 5.36
C GLU A 59 -14.25 -12.78 5.06
N LYS A 60 -12.91 -12.77 5.03
CA LYS A 60 -12.14 -11.58 4.63
C LYS A 60 -12.43 -11.17 3.20
N ASP A 61 -12.39 -12.13 2.27
CA ASP A 61 -12.65 -11.87 0.85
C ASP A 61 -14.08 -11.35 0.64
N ARG A 62 -15.05 -11.85 1.39
CA ARG A 62 -16.44 -11.38 1.37
C ARG A 62 -16.56 -9.94 1.87
N ILE A 63 -15.91 -9.61 2.98
CA ILE A 63 -15.90 -8.24 3.51
C ILE A 63 -15.27 -7.29 2.49
N ASP A 64 -14.14 -7.68 1.90
CA ASP A 64 -13.46 -6.89 0.88
C ASP A 64 -14.31 -6.74 -0.39
N TRP A 65 -15.05 -7.77 -0.77
CA TRP A 65 -15.98 -7.71 -1.89
C TRP A 65 -17.12 -6.72 -1.63
N ILE A 66 -17.72 -6.75 -0.43
CA ILE A 66 -18.77 -5.81 -0.03
C ILE A 66 -18.25 -4.37 -0.03
N LYS A 67 -17.06 -4.13 0.55
CA LYS A 67 -16.43 -2.80 0.56
C LYS A 67 -16.16 -2.26 -0.83
N ASN A 68 -15.82 -3.14 -1.78
CA ASN A 68 -15.48 -2.77 -3.15
C ASN A 68 -16.65 -2.89 -4.14
N ALA A 69 -17.84 -3.34 -3.71
CA ALA A 69 -19.00 -3.51 -4.59
C ALA A 69 -19.42 -2.19 -5.25
N ASN A 70 -19.32 -1.08 -4.52
CA ASN A 70 -19.67 0.26 -5.02
C ASN A 70 -18.56 0.91 -5.86
N LYS A 71 -17.43 0.24 -6.09
CA LYS A 71 -16.27 0.81 -6.78
C LYS A 71 -16.64 1.42 -8.13
N SER A 72 -17.39 0.70 -8.97
CA SER A 72 -17.76 1.20 -10.31
C SER A 72 -18.62 2.45 -10.22
N LEU A 73 -19.65 2.43 -9.37
CA LEU A 73 -20.55 3.56 -9.16
C LEU A 73 -19.78 4.80 -8.68
N ILE A 74 -18.88 4.62 -7.70
CA ILE A 74 -18.09 5.70 -7.15
C ILE A 74 -17.14 6.28 -8.22
N THR A 75 -16.53 5.46 -9.06
CA THR A 75 -15.70 5.94 -10.18
C THR A 75 -16.48 6.86 -11.12
N ASP A 76 -17.71 6.51 -11.47
CA ASP A 76 -18.55 7.34 -12.33
C ASP A 76 -18.98 8.63 -11.63
N LEU A 77 -19.30 8.56 -10.33
CA LEU A 77 -19.65 9.72 -9.51
C LEU A 77 -18.48 10.69 -9.31
N ILE A 78 -17.24 10.21 -9.27
CA ILE A 78 -16.05 11.07 -9.20
C ILE A 78 -16.00 12.02 -10.39
N ASN A 79 -16.30 11.55 -11.60
CA ASN A 79 -16.30 12.42 -12.78
C ASN A 79 -17.34 13.54 -12.65
N VAL A 80 -18.52 13.23 -12.10
CA VAL A 80 -19.56 14.24 -11.83
C VAL A 80 -19.10 15.23 -10.76
N TYR A 81 -18.48 14.74 -9.69
CA TYR A 81 -17.89 15.57 -8.64
C TYR A 81 -16.84 16.54 -9.19
N GLU A 82 -15.94 16.08 -10.06
CA GLU A 82 -14.93 16.94 -10.70
C GLU A 82 -15.53 17.95 -11.69
N HIS A 83 -16.56 17.56 -12.43
CA HIS A 83 -17.28 18.52 -13.28
C HIS A 83 -17.97 19.61 -12.46
N LEU A 84 -18.46 19.29 -11.26
CA LEU A 84 -18.99 20.29 -10.33
C LEU A 84 -17.88 21.23 -9.83
N GLU A 85 -16.69 20.73 -9.51
CA GLU A 85 -15.52 21.59 -9.18
C GLU A 85 -15.20 22.56 -10.33
N MET A 86 -15.11 22.05 -11.56
CA MET A 86 -14.86 22.85 -12.76
C MET A 86 -15.96 23.91 -13.00
N ALA A 87 -17.23 23.55 -12.76
CA ALA A 87 -18.35 24.47 -12.87
C ALA A 87 -18.29 25.57 -11.80
N MET A 88 -17.90 25.25 -10.56
CA MET A 88 -17.71 26.24 -9.50
C MET A 88 -16.58 27.21 -9.80
N GLU A 89 -15.46 26.72 -10.32
CA GLU A 89 -14.33 27.56 -10.73
C GLU A 89 -14.74 28.54 -11.85
N SER A 90 -15.50 28.05 -12.83
CA SER A 90 -16.01 28.87 -13.94
C SER A 90 -17.07 29.89 -13.49
N ALA A 91 -17.88 29.52 -12.49
CA ALA A 91 -18.94 30.36 -11.92
C ALA A 91 -18.44 31.50 -11.02
N ASN A 92 -17.13 31.62 -10.79
CA ASN A 92 -16.53 32.77 -10.11
C ASN A 92 -16.45 34.05 -10.97
N THR A 93 -17.02 34.02 -12.17
CA THR A 93 -17.20 35.22 -13.00
C THR A 93 -18.41 36.04 -12.55
N ASP A 94 -18.33 37.38 -12.66
CA ASP A 94 -19.36 38.35 -12.24
C ASP A 94 -20.75 38.16 -12.89
N GLN A 95 -20.90 37.19 -13.80
CA GLN A 95 -22.11 36.91 -14.55
C GLN A 95 -23.07 35.97 -13.79
N VAL A 96 -22.61 35.26 -12.76
CA VAL A 96 -23.42 34.27 -12.04
C VAL A 96 -23.95 34.85 -10.72
N PRO A 97 -25.27 34.77 -10.45
CA PRO A 97 -25.82 35.24 -9.18
C PRO A 97 -25.22 34.52 -7.96
N GLU A 98 -24.87 35.26 -6.91
CA GLU A 98 -24.24 34.73 -5.70
C GLU A 98 -25.05 33.59 -5.03
N ASN A 99 -26.37 33.70 -5.04
CA ASN A 99 -27.25 32.67 -4.48
C ASN A 99 -27.17 31.35 -5.25
N PHE A 100 -26.95 31.42 -6.57
CA PHE A 100 -26.77 30.24 -7.40
C PHE A 100 -25.44 29.55 -7.11
N ARG A 101 -24.36 30.35 -6.99
CA ARG A 101 -23.04 29.84 -6.60
C ARG A 101 -23.07 29.13 -5.24
N LYS A 102 -23.72 29.73 -4.24
CA LYS A 102 -23.93 29.10 -2.93
C LYS A 102 -24.69 27.78 -3.01
N GLY A 103 -25.73 27.70 -3.85
CA GLY A 103 -26.47 26.46 -4.06
C GLY A 103 -25.59 25.33 -4.60
N ILE A 104 -24.72 25.63 -5.57
CA ILE A 104 -23.78 24.63 -6.13
C ILE A 104 -22.77 24.17 -5.08
N VAL A 105 -22.19 25.11 -4.32
CA VAL A 105 -21.23 24.79 -3.24
C VAL A 105 -21.86 23.86 -2.21
N MET A 106 -23.11 24.11 -1.80
CA MET A 106 -23.81 23.23 -0.85
C MET A 106 -23.98 21.80 -1.37
N VAL A 107 -24.33 21.64 -2.65
CA VAL A 107 -24.49 20.31 -3.28
C VAL A 107 -23.13 19.61 -3.40
N HIS A 108 -22.08 20.34 -3.75
CA HIS A 108 -20.71 19.82 -3.81
C HIS A 108 -20.23 19.32 -2.44
N ASP A 109 -20.41 20.12 -1.38
CA ASP A 109 -20.02 19.76 -0.01
C ASP A 109 -20.81 18.54 0.50
N GLU A 110 -22.10 18.45 0.19
CA GLU A 110 -22.93 17.30 0.54
C GLU A 110 -22.48 16.03 -0.20
N LEU A 111 -22.18 16.14 -1.50
CA LEU A 111 -21.65 15.03 -2.30
C LEU A 111 -20.27 14.59 -1.80
N LYS A 112 -19.38 15.54 -1.48
CA LYS A 112 -18.07 15.27 -0.88
C LYS A 112 -18.22 14.47 0.42
N SER A 113 -19.06 14.97 1.33
CA SER A 113 -19.35 14.32 2.61
C SER A 113 -19.98 12.92 2.44
N LEU A 114 -20.82 12.73 1.41
CA LEU A 114 -21.36 11.43 1.07
C LEU A 114 -20.26 10.46 0.60
N LEU A 115 -19.40 10.88 -0.32
CA LEU A 115 -18.32 10.05 -0.87
C LEU A 115 -17.29 9.69 0.21
N GLU A 116 -16.92 10.63 1.08
CA GLU A 116 -16.03 10.39 2.23
C GLU A 116 -16.60 9.36 3.20
N ARG A 117 -17.90 9.38 3.48
CA ARG A 117 -18.58 8.35 4.29
C ARG A 117 -18.51 6.96 3.68
N TYR A 118 -18.49 6.85 2.36
CA TYR A 118 -18.27 5.59 1.64
C TYR A 118 -16.79 5.20 1.51
N GLY A 119 -15.88 5.94 2.15
CA GLY A 119 -14.46 5.65 2.22
C GLY A 119 -13.63 6.24 1.09
N LEU A 120 -14.18 7.16 0.29
CA LEU A 120 -13.41 7.87 -0.73
C LEU A 120 -12.52 8.93 -0.08
N ARG A 121 -11.24 8.97 -0.48
CA ARG A 121 -10.28 10.01 -0.09
C ARG A 121 -9.57 10.53 -1.32
N ARG A 122 -9.42 11.86 -1.42
CA ARG A 122 -8.61 12.51 -2.46
C ARG A 122 -7.13 12.36 -2.12
N ILE A 123 -6.30 12.14 -3.15
CA ILE A 123 -4.84 12.12 -3.01
C ILE A 123 -4.34 13.56 -3.11
N GLU A 124 -3.76 14.08 -2.03
CA GLU A 124 -3.12 15.40 -2.01
C GLU A 124 -1.71 15.28 -2.59
N ALA A 125 -1.56 15.59 -3.87
CA ALA A 125 -0.30 15.40 -4.58
C ALA A 125 0.61 16.64 -4.59
N ILE A 126 0.05 17.85 -4.66
CA ILE A 126 0.83 19.09 -4.85
C ILE A 126 1.75 19.35 -3.65
N GLY A 127 3.04 19.51 -3.91
CA GLY A 127 4.08 19.76 -2.90
C GLY A 127 4.55 18.51 -2.16
N GLN A 128 4.04 17.32 -2.50
CA GLN A 128 4.54 16.04 -1.97
C GLN A 128 5.61 15.44 -2.88
N GLU A 129 6.44 14.57 -2.32
CA GLU A 129 7.35 13.73 -3.11
C GLU A 129 6.56 12.82 -4.06
N PHE A 130 7.09 12.61 -5.26
CA PHE A 130 6.48 11.72 -6.24
C PHE A 130 6.57 10.25 -5.79
N ASP A 131 5.41 9.65 -5.47
CA ASP A 131 5.27 8.21 -5.22
C ASP A 131 4.51 7.52 -6.38
N PRO A 132 5.14 6.60 -7.14
CA PRO A 132 4.49 5.81 -8.19
C PRO A 132 3.27 5.00 -7.73
N GLN A 133 3.15 4.70 -6.43
CA GLN A 133 1.99 4.00 -5.87
C GLN A 133 0.72 4.86 -5.88
N TYR A 134 0.85 6.19 -5.86
CA TYR A 134 -0.27 7.13 -5.78
C TYR A 134 -0.33 8.09 -6.96
N HIS A 135 0.78 8.30 -7.65
CA HIS A 135 0.96 9.34 -8.66
C HIS A 135 1.35 8.74 -10.03
N GLU A 136 0.84 9.37 -11.09
CA GLU A 136 1.21 9.12 -12.49
C GLU A 136 1.84 10.41 -13.04
N ALA A 137 3.16 10.39 -13.25
CA ALA A 137 3.89 11.52 -13.81
C ALA A 137 3.64 11.61 -15.33
N ILE A 138 3.04 12.71 -15.79
CA ILE A 138 2.76 12.94 -17.22
C ILE A 138 3.78 13.90 -17.83
N ALA A 139 4.29 14.82 -17.02
CA ALA A 139 5.20 15.85 -17.46
C ALA A 139 6.26 16.11 -16.39
N HIS A 140 7.46 16.47 -16.85
CA HIS A 140 8.49 17.06 -16.01
C HIS A 140 8.58 18.54 -16.36
N ILE A 141 8.52 19.41 -15.36
CA ILE A 141 8.50 20.87 -15.55
C ILE A 141 9.64 21.47 -14.73
N GLU A 142 10.42 22.34 -15.36
CA GLU A 142 11.39 23.17 -14.66
C GLU A 142 10.63 24.31 -13.96
N LYS A 143 10.58 24.28 -12.62
CA LYS A 143 9.87 25.28 -11.82
C LYS A 143 10.72 25.69 -10.64
N GLU A 144 11.03 26.99 -10.56
CA GLU A 144 11.77 27.55 -9.44
C GLU A 144 10.98 27.38 -8.13
N GLY A 145 11.68 27.01 -7.05
CA GLY A 145 11.09 26.87 -5.71
C GLY A 145 10.55 25.47 -5.36
N PHE A 146 10.73 24.47 -6.23
CA PHE A 146 10.46 23.06 -5.93
C PHE A 146 11.75 22.25 -6.05
N ASP A 147 11.98 21.34 -5.12
CA ASP A 147 13.10 20.40 -5.20
C ASP A 147 12.85 19.33 -6.28
N ASP A 148 13.92 18.65 -6.69
CA ASP A 148 13.83 17.58 -7.68
C ASP A 148 12.89 16.47 -7.20
N ASN A 149 12.11 15.90 -8.12
CA ASN A 149 11.17 14.81 -7.85
C ASN A 149 9.97 15.17 -6.93
N ILE A 150 9.70 16.47 -6.70
CA ILE A 150 8.48 16.95 -6.03
C ILE A 150 7.36 17.22 -7.06
N VAL A 151 6.13 16.88 -6.71
CA VAL A 151 4.95 17.19 -7.52
C VAL A 151 4.69 18.70 -7.51
N CYS A 152 4.79 19.34 -8.66
CA CYS A 152 4.66 20.78 -8.82
C CYS A 152 3.27 21.24 -9.23
N ASP A 153 2.48 20.34 -9.83
CA ASP A 153 1.08 20.57 -10.21
C ASP A 153 0.30 19.25 -10.35
N CYS A 154 -1.02 19.30 -10.18
CA CYS A 154 -1.93 18.16 -10.32
C CYS A 154 -2.95 18.44 -11.43
N ILE A 155 -2.78 17.76 -12.56
CA ILE A 155 -3.61 17.93 -13.76
C ILE A 155 -4.96 17.23 -13.57
N GLN A 156 -4.96 16.08 -12.90
CA GLN A 156 -6.19 15.35 -12.58
C GLN A 156 -6.03 14.67 -11.23
N ASN A 157 -7.05 14.81 -10.38
CA ASN A 157 -7.00 14.31 -9.02
C ASN A 157 -7.01 12.79 -8.98
N GLY A 158 -6.22 12.27 -8.04
CA GLY A 158 -6.23 10.86 -7.67
C GLY A 158 -7.18 10.61 -6.50
N TYR A 159 -7.69 9.38 -6.42
CA TYR A 159 -8.60 8.97 -5.35
C TYR A 159 -8.31 7.56 -4.85
N ILE A 160 -8.49 7.37 -3.55
CA ILE A 160 -8.37 6.11 -2.82
C ILE A 160 -9.76 5.77 -2.28
N LEU A 161 -10.20 4.53 -2.46
CA LEU A 161 -11.43 4.00 -1.86
C LEU A 161 -11.07 2.97 -0.82
N ASN A 162 -11.43 3.24 0.43
CA ASN A 162 -10.99 2.50 1.60
C ASN A 162 -9.45 2.48 1.65
N ASP A 163 -8.86 1.36 1.24
CA ASP A 163 -7.42 1.10 1.28
C ASP A 163 -6.82 0.82 -0.11
N LYS A 164 -7.61 0.99 -1.19
CA LYS A 164 -7.18 0.72 -2.57
C LYS A 164 -7.24 1.98 -3.42
N VAL A 165 -6.19 2.20 -4.21
CA VAL A 165 -6.16 3.28 -5.20
C VAL A 165 -7.20 2.99 -6.29
N LEU A 166 -8.12 3.93 -6.49
CA LEU A 166 -9.08 3.87 -7.60
C LEU A 166 -8.47 4.45 -8.87
N ARG A 167 -7.84 5.60 -8.74
CA ARG A 167 -7.23 6.36 -9.82
C ARG A 167 -6.02 7.09 -9.27
N HIS A 168 -4.87 6.94 -9.91
CA HIS A 168 -3.66 7.67 -9.55
C HIS A 168 -3.84 9.16 -9.85
N ALA A 169 -3.21 10.02 -9.07
CA ALA A 169 -3.18 11.45 -9.36
C ALA A 169 -2.24 11.69 -10.54
N ARG A 170 -2.74 12.35 -11.57
CA ARG A 170 -1.97 12.68 -12.76
C ARG A 170 -1.26 14.00 -12.51
N VAL A 171 0.06 13.96 -12.43
CA VAL A 171 0.87 15.04 -11.87
C VAL A 171 1.96 15.49 -12.83
N ALA A 172 2.38 16.74 -12.64
CA ALA A 172 3.63 17.25 -13.16
C ALA A 172 4.68 17.24 -12.05
N VAL A 173 5.87 16.75 -12.36
CA VAL A 173 6.98 16.62 -11.40
C VAL A 173 8.04 17.69 -11.72
N ALA A 174 8.60 18.30 -10.69
CA ALA A 174 9.70 19.24 -10.83
C ALA A 174 10.97 18.50 -11.26
N LYS A 175 11.65 19.01 -12.28
CA LYS A 175 13.03 18.62 -12.61
C LYS A 175 13.94 19.82 -12.39
N VAL A 176 15.01 19.62 -11.63
CA VAL A 176 16.05 20.66 -11.50
C VAL A 176 16.91 20.67 -12.78
N PRO A 177 17.20 21.84 -13.39
CA PRO A 177 18.09 21.92 -14.55
C PRO A 177 19.48 21.34 -14.24
N GLU A 178 20.00 20.51 -15.15
CA GLU A 178 21.25 19.73 -15.01
C GLU A 178 22.52 20.59 -14.77
N GLU A 179 22.46 21.91 -14.90
CA GLU A 179 23.59 22.81 -14.69
C GLU A 179 24.00 22.97 -13.20
N ALA A 180 23.21 22.48 -12.24
CA ALA A 180 23.51 22.57 -10.81
C ALA A 180 24.18 21.31 -10.21
N SER A 181 24.26 20.19 -10.93
CA SER A 181 24.73 18.89 -10.39
C SER A 181 26.16 18.48 -10.78
N GLN A 182 26.92 19.34 -11.45
CA GLN A 182 28.32 19.10 -11.79
C GLN A 182 29.23 20.22 -11.27
N ASN A 183 29.43 20.32 -9.96
CA ASN A 183 30.57 21.08 -9.40
C ASN A 183 31.12 20.58 -8.06
N ASP A 184 30.58 19.49 -7.49
CA ASP A 184 31.08 18.93 -6.23
C ASP A 184 31.88 17.64 -6.48
N GLY A 185 33.08 17.80 -7.05
CA GLY A 185 34.03 16.71 -7.24
C GLY A 185 35.22 17.16 -8.08
N ASP A 186 36.39 17.23 -7.44
CA ASP A 186 37.71 17.49 -8.03
C ASP A 186 38.11 18.95 -8.25
N ASN A 187 38.59 19.60 -7.18
CA ASN A 187 39.82 20.40 -7.24
C ASN A 187 40.42 20.56 -5.83
N VAL A 188 40.98 19.47 -5.31
CA VAL A 188 42.08 19.56 -4.35
C VAL A 188 43.37 19.57 -5.16
N GLU A 189 44.26 20.51 -4.82
CA GLU A 189 45.64 20.66 -5.30
C GLU A 189 45.90 21.42 -6.62
N ILE A 190 46.24 22.71 -6.46
CA ILE A 190 47.53 23.35 -6.82
C ILE A 190 47.29 24.79 -7.28
N ASN A 191 47.54 25.76 -6.39
CA ASN A 191 48.41 26.92 -6.68
C ASN A 191 48.54 27.85 -5.47
N SER A 192 49.36 27.42 -4.52
CA SER A 192 50.16 28.34 -3.72
C SER A 192 51.21 29.00 -4.62
N HIS A 193 50.88 30.11 -5.31
CA HIS A 193 51.84 31.16 -5.75
C HIS A 193 51.11 32.29 -6.51
N LYS A 194 50.56 33.27 -5.76
CA LYS A 194 50.50 34.72 -6.10
C LYS A 194 49.61 35.48 -5.11
N LYS A 195 50.00 35.48 -3.83
CA LYS A 195 49.60 36.55 -2.88
C LYS A 195 50.73 37.57 -2.81
N LYS A 196 50.75 38.53 -3.73
CA LYS A 196 51.43 39.83 -3.60
C LYS A 196 50.92 40.72 -4.75
N LYS A 197 50.39 41.90 -4.39
CA LYS A 197 49.66 42.89 -5.23
C LYS A 197 48.19 42.47 -5.44
N ASN A 198 47.16 43.11 -4.90
CA ASN A 198 46.94 44.51 -4.59
C ASN A 198 46.20 44.68 -3.25
N LYS A 199 46.87 45.35 -2.31
CA LYS A 199 46.29 46.00 -1.12
C LYS A 199 46.55 47.49 -1.38
N LYS A 200 45.51 48.34 -1.38
CA LYS A 200 45.36 49.62 -2.12
C LYS A 200 44.66 49.31 -3.45
N VAL A 201 43.41 49.63 -3.70
CA VAL A 201 42.58 50.82 -3.40
C VAL A 201 41.14 50.27 -3.40
N ASP A 202 40.39 50.32 -2.31
CA ASP A 202 39.15 51.12 -2.30
C ASP A 202 38.65 51.31 -0.85
N LYS A 203 39.41 52.10 -0.10
CA LYS A 203 38.96 52.72 1.17
C LYS A 203 38.17 54.02 0.91
N THR A 204 37.57 54.17 -0.26
CA THR A 204 37.03 55.44 -0.76
C THR A 204 35.55 55.41 -1.12
N PHE A 205 34.75 54.55 -0.50
CA PHE A 205 33.29 54.62 -0.64
C PHE A 205 32.48 54.48 0.66
N LYS A 206 33.15 54.55 1.83
CA LYS A 206 32.50 54.55 3.15
C LYS A 206 32.91 55.79 3.96
N LYS A 207 32.62 56.98 3.42
CA LYS A 207 32.72 58.26 4.15
C LYS A 207 32.04 59.42 3.40
N LYS A 208 30.79 59.24 2.99
CA LYS A 208 29.85 60.33 2.65
C LYS A 208 28.43 59.82 2.88
N ASN A 209 28.09 59.61 4.15
CA ASN A 209 26.72 59.51 4.67
C ASN A 209 26.82 59.77 6.17
N GLU A 210 27.15 61.01 6.50
CA GLU A 210 27.06 61.59 7.85
C GLU A 210 27.56 63.03 7.74
N GLN A 211 26.67 63.93 7.29
CA GLN A 211 26.64 65.37 7.60
C GLN A 211 25.65 66.02 6.63
N GLY A 212 24.56 66.57 7.18
CA GLY A 212 23.65 67.41 6.41
C GLY A 212 22.18 67.37 6.84
N ASP A 213 21.91 67.22 8.14
CA ASP A 213 20.66 67.72 8.72
C ASP A 213 20.93 69.15 9.21
N LYS A 214 19.92 70.04 9.10
CA LYS A 214 19.88 71.50 9.39
C LYS A 214 20.03 72.46 8.19
N GLN A 215 18.91 72.87 7.62
CA GLN A 215 18.20 74.13 7.95
C GLN A 215 16.84 74.18 7.23
#